data_AF-A0A3S1I0B2-F1
#
_entry.id   AF-A0A3S1I0B2-F1
#
_cell.length_a   1.000
_cell.length_b   1.000
_cell.length_c   1.000
_cell.angle_alpha   90.00
_cell.angle_beta   90.00
_cell.angle_gamma   90.00
#
_symmetry.space_group_name_H-M   'P 1'
#
loop_
_entity.id
_entity.type
_entity.pdbx_description
1 polymer ?
#
loop_
_entity_poly.entity_id
_entity_poly.type
_entity_poly.pdbx_seq_one_letter_code
_entity_poly.pdbx_strand_id
1 'polypeptide(L)'
;MNVRAAGFGEMAIALSLLEHGQNAKLWELRPPVETALGAGAIVSTGSWPGAPSRAIFLARSAGVALDLQKHGAFANENTVVIHADNVWQQMFPNNVDSARVRSRPPGRTGKVGTRHVSIAQMLDTEADFTSLKTRFVNEVTL
;
A
#
# COMPACT_ATOMS: atom_id res chain seq x y z
N MET A 1 26.60 1.71 -0.41
CA MET A 1 25.17 1.53 -0.76
C MET A 1 24.75 2.73 -1.59
N ASN A 2 24.13 2.54 -2.76
CA ASN A 2 23.67 3.63 -3.62
C ASN A 2 22.14 3.83 -3.48
N VAL A 3 21.60 4.92 -4.04
CA VAL A 3 20.17 5.32 -3.90
C VAL A 3 19.21 4.21 -4.36
N ARG A 4 19.57 3.44 -5.40
CA ARG A 4 18.82 2.26 -5.86
C ARG A 4 18.85 1.11 -4.87
N ALA A 5 20.04 0.72 -4.39
CA ALA A 5 20.18 -0.34 -3.38
C ALA A 5 19.54 0.02 -2.04
N ALA A 6 19.24 1.30 -1.79
CA ALA A 6 18.57 1.79 -0.60
C ALA A 6 17.03 1.78 -0.69
N GLY A 7 16.45 1.52 -1.87
CA GLY A 7 14.99 1.57 -2.08
C GLY A 7 14.41 2.98 -2.13
N PHE A 8 15.25 4.03 -2.17
CA PHE A 8 14.78 5.42 -2.16
C PHE A 8 14.17 5.86 -3.49
N GLY A 9 14.59 5.26 -4.61
CA GLY A 9 13.99 5.52 -5.91
C GLY A 9 12.54 5.05 -5.96
N GLU A 10 12.30 3.83 -5.51
CA GLU A 10 10.99 3.19 -5.43
C GLU A 10 10.07 3.92 -4.44
N MET A 11 10.63 4.39 -3.33
CA MET A 11 9.92 5.25 -2.38
C MET A 11 9.49 6.59 -3.01
N ALA A 12 10.37 7.25 -3.75
CA ALA A 12 10.04 8.49 -4.45
C ALA A 12 8.93 8.24 -5.50
N ILE A 13 9.00 7.13 -6.22
CA ILE A 13 7.97 6.70 -7.18
C ILE A 13 6.64 6.46 -6.45
N ALA A 14 6.63 5.76 -5.30
CA ALA A 14 5.43 5.56 -4.49
C ALA A 14 4.75 6.89 -4.13
N LEU A 15 5.52 7.86 -3.64
CA LEU A 15 5.02 9.19 -3.28
C LEU A 15 4.45 9.93 -4.49
N SER A 16 5.13 9.89 -5.64
CA SER A 16 4.61 10.47 -6.88
C SER A 16 3.33 9.79 -7.37
N LEU A 17 3.18 8.48 -7.20
CA LEU A 17 1.96 7.75 -7.57
C LEU A 17 0.79 8.06 -6.62
N LEU A 18 1.07 8.23 -5.32
CA LEU A 18 0.08 8.69 -4.34
C LEU A 18 -0.40 10.10 -4.66
N GLU A 19 0.53 11.01 -4.93
CA GLU A 19 0.26 12.41 -5.30
C GLU A 19 -0.52 12.50 -6.63
N HIS A 20 -0.17 11.66 -7.61
CA HIS A 20 -0.94 11.54 -8.84
C HIS A 20 -2.42 11.20 -8.58
N GLY A 21 -2.70 10.22 -7.71
CA GLY A 21 -4.09 9.86 -7.38
C GLY A 21 -4.83 10.96 -6.63
N GLN A 22 -4.13 11.75 -5.82
CA GLN A 22 -4.69 12.95 -5.18
C GLN A 22 -5.06 14.01 -6.21
N ASN A 23 -4.16 14.32 -7.14
CA ASN A 23 -4.41 15.27 -8.23
C ASN A 23 -5.54 14.82 -9.16
N ALA A 24 -5.67 13.50 -9.38
CA ALA A 24 -6.75 12.88 -10.13
C ALA A 24 -8.08 12.80 -9.34
N LYS A 25 -8.14 13.30 -8.10
CA LYS A 25 -9.31 13.27 -7.21
C LYS A 25 -9.84 11.85 -6.93
N LEU A 26 -8.93 10.86 -6.92
CA LEU A 26 -9.27 9.49 -6.53
C LEU A 26 -9.31 9.35 -5.00
N TRP A 27 -8.49 10.12 -4.31
CA TRP A 27 -8.42 10.17 -2.86
C TRP A 27 -7.87 11.51 -2.38
N GLU A 28 -8.01 11.77 -1.09
CA GLU A 28 -7.29 12.81 -0.38
C GLU A 28 -6.14 12.19 0.43
N LEU A 29 -5.04 12.94 0.59
CA LEU A 29 -3.93 12.58 1.47
C LEU A 29 -3.80 13.64 2.57
N ARG A 30 -3.65 13.19 3.81
CA ARG A 30 -3.52 14.04 4.99
C ARG A 30 -2.41 13.50 5.91
N PRO A 31 -1.72 14.37 6.66
CA PRO A 31 -0.85 13.90 7.73
C PRO A 31 -1.69 13.17 8.79
N PRO A 32 -1.12 12.15 9.47
CA PRO A 32 -1.76 11.54 10.62
C PRO A 32 -1.95 12.58 11.74
N VAL A 33 -3.12 12.56 12.38
CA VAL A 33 -3.44 13.46 13.50
C VAL A 33 -2.74 13.01 14.79
N GLU A 34 -2.47 11.71 14.90
CA GLU A 34 -1.84 11.08 16.06
C GLU A 34 -0.45 10.56 15.72
N THR A 35 0.41 10.46 16.72
CA THR A 35 1.76 9.89 16.59
C THR A 35 1.83 8.41 16.95
N ALA A 36 0.67 7.77 17.19
CA ALA A 36 0.60 6.34 17.45
C ALA A 36 1.12 5.55 16.25
N LEU A 37 1.79 4.42 16.50
CA LEU A 37 2.37 3.59 15.46
C LEU A 37 1.34 3.18 14.39
N GLY A 38 0.09 2.93 14.80
CA GLY A 38 -1.01 2.55 13.91
C GLY A 38 -1.56 3.66 13.01
N ALA A 39 -1.14 4.91 13.21
CA ALA A 39 -1.61 6.05 12.41
C ALA A 39 -1.01 6.07 10.99
N GLY A 40 0.06 5.30 10.76
CA GLY A 40 0.77 5.29 9.48
C GLY A 40 1.62 6.53 9.26
N ALA A 41 2.25 6.59 8.09
CA ALA A 41 2.99 7.77 7.67
C ALA A 41 2.06 8.83 7.04
N ILE A 42 1.00 8.38 6.38
CA ILE A 42 0.01 9.20 5.68
C ILE A 42 -1.37 8.58 5.94
N VAL A 43 -2.38 9.42 6.09
CA VAL A 43 -3.78 8.97 6.09
C VAL A 43 -4.39 9.32 4.74
N SER A 44 -5.12 8.38 4.15
CA SER A 44 -5.85 8.61 2.91
C SER A 44 -7.33 8.28 3.03
N THR A 45 -8.15 9.04 2.31
CA THR A 45 -9.61 8.86 2.26
C THR A 45 -10.04 8.86 0.80
N GLY A 46 -10.80 7.85 0.38
CA GLY A 46 -11.37 7.79 -0.97
C GLY A 46 -12.29 8.99 -1.25
N SER A 47 -12.45 9.37 -2.52
CA SER A 47 -13.24 10.55 -2.90
C SER A 47 -14.76 10.35 -2.90
N TRP A 48 -15.24 9.14 -2.61
CA TRP A 48 -16.67 8.82 -2.57
C TRP A 48 -17.28 9.08 -1.19
N PRO A 49 -18.58 9.43 -1.08
CA PRO A 49 -19.22 9.75 0.20
C PRO A 49 -19.20 8.58 1.17
N GLY A 50 -18.65 8.79 2.36
CA GLY A 50 -18.54 7.76 3.40
C GLY A 50 -17.30 6.85 3.27
N ALA A 51 -16.33 7.20 2.41
CA ALA A 51 -15.09 6.46 2.30
C ALA A 51 -14.36 6.38 3.66
N PRO A 52 -13.97 5.18 4.13
CA PRO A 52 -13.21 5.06 5.35
C PRO A 52 -11.78 5.58 5.15
N SER A 53 -11.26 6.27 6.16
CA SER A 53 -9.84 6.63 6.19
C SER A 53 -8.96 5.40 6.35
N ARG A 54 -7.82 5.41 5.69
CA ARG A 54 -6.84 4.32 5.65
C ARG A 54 -5.47 4.84 6.01
N ALA A 55 -4.79 4.16 6.93
CA ALA A 55 -3.39 4.41 7.21
C ALA A 55 -2.54 3.83 6.07
N ILE A 56 -1.62 4.65 5.55
CA ILE A 56 -0.62 4.25 4.56
C ILE A 56 0.72 4.20 5.26
N PHE A 57 1.35 3.03 5.20
CA PHE A 57 2.72 2.80 5.63
C PHE A 57 3.62 2.68 4.42
N LEU A 58 4.80 3.27 4.53
CA LEU A 58 5.83 3.19 3.51
C LEU A 58 7.02 2.45 4.11
N ALA A 59 7.32 1.27 3.58
CA ALA A 59 8.37 0.40 4.07
C ALA A 59 9.47 0.24 3.02
N ARG A 60 10.71 0.57 3.39
CA ARG A 60 11.85 0.39 2.48
C ARG A 60 12.14 -1.08 2.15
N SER A 61 11.61 -2.02 2.93
CA SER A 61 11.78 -3.45 2.71
C SER A 61 10.70 -4.27 3.42
N ALA A 62 10.50 -5.51 2.99
CA ALA A 62 9.61 -6.47 3.65
C ALA A 62 9.98 -6.70 5.13
N GLY A 63 11.28 -6.69 5.46
CA GLY A 63 11.76 -6.84 6.83
C GLY A 63 11.30 -5.72 7.75
N VAL A 64 11.32 -4.47 7.26
CA VAL A 64 10.79 -3.31 8.00
C VAL A 64 9.27 -3.42 8.18
N ALA A 65 8.55 -3.87 7.15
CA ALA A 65 7.11 -4.07 7.27
C ALA A 65 6.74 -5.18 8.28
N LEU A 66 7.49 -6.28 8.31
CA LEU A 66 7.32 -7.33 9.32
C LEU A 66 7.60 -6.82 10.73
N ASP A 67 8.62 -5.98 10.90
CA ASP A 67 8.93 -5.37 12.19
C ASP A 67 7.79 -4.45 12.67
N LEU A 68 7.27 -3.59 11.79
CA LEU A 68 6.09 -2.76 12.06
C LEU A 68 4.88 -3.61 12.44
N GLN A 69 4.62 -4.70 11.70
CA GLN A 69 3.53 -5.63 11.99
C GLN A 69 3.66 -6.26 13.37
N LYS A 70 4.86 -6.72 13.74
CA LYS A 70 5.14 -7.31 15.07
C LYS A 70 4.89 -6.32 16.21
N HIS A 71 5.13 -5.04 15.98
CA HIS A 71 4.85 -3.97 16.94
C HIS A 71 3.38 -3.48 16.90
N GLY A 72 2.50 -4.13 16.14
CA GLY A 72 1.08 -3.83 16.10
C GLY A 72 0.69 -2.65 15.20
N ALA A 73 1.58 -2.21 14.30
CA ALA A 73 1.32 -1.08 13.40
C ALA A 73 0.08 -1.29 12.50
N PHE A 74 -0.21 -2.53 12.12
CA PHE A 74 -1.29 -2.87 11.18
C PHE A 74 -2.55 -3.37 11.88
N ALA A 75 -2.75 -3.02 13.16
CA ALA A 75 -3.91 -3.43 13.93
C ALA A 75 -5.24 -2.88 13.36
N ASN A 76 -5.17 -1.77 12.62
CA ASN A 76 -6.31 -1.22 11.90
C ASN A 76 -6.57 -2.05 10.64
N GLU A 77 -7.65 -2.83 10.67
CA GLU A 77 -8.25 -3.42 9.47
C GLU A 77 -8.51 -2.29 8.47
N ASN A 78 -8.11 -2.45 7.20
CA ASN A 78 -8.06 -1.40 6.15
C ASN A 78 -6.76 -0.56 6.06
N THR A 79 -5.62 -1.10 6.49
CA THR A 79 -4.28 -0.49 6.31
C THR A 79 -3.67 -0.83 4.95
N VAL A 80 -2.95 0.11 4.33
CA VAL A 80 -2.14 -0.11 3.12
C VAL A 80 -0.65 0.00 3.45
N VAL A 81 0.15 -0.97 3.02
CA VAL A 81 1.61 -1.01 3.20
C VAL A 81 2.27 -1.05 1.84
N ILE A 82 3.00 0.01 1.49
CA ILE A 82 3.73 0.12 0.23
C ILE A 82 5.19 -0.23 0.48
N HIS A 83 5.72 -1.18 -0.28
CA HIS A 83 7.08 -1.71 -0.19
C HIS A 83 7.94 -1.19 -1.33
N ALA A 84 9.15 -0.74 -1.00
CA ALA A 84 10.15 -0.39 -1.99
C ALA A 84 10.85 -1.61 -2.63
N ASP A 85 10.79 -2.78 -1.98
CA ASP A 85 11.31 -4.05 -2.52
C ASP A 85 10.17 -4.98 -2.99
N ASN A 86 10.53 -6.11 -3.59
CA ASN A 86 9.61 -7.17 -4.01
C ASN A 86 9.67 -8.41 -3.11
N VAL A 87 10.40 -8.33 -1.99
CA VAL A 87 10.68 -9.51 -1.14
C VAL A 87 9.40 -9.98 -0.45
N TRP A 88 8.48 -9.07 -0.11
CA TRP A 88 7.18 -9.46 0.46
C TRP A 88 6.42 -10.41 -0.46
N GLN A 89 6.39 -10.10 -1.76
CA GLN A 89 5.71 -10.92 -2.77
C GLN A 89 6.42 -12.25 -3.01
N GLN A 90 7.76 -12.28 -2.93
CA GLN A 90 8.53 -13.52 -3.00
C GLN A 90 8.28 -14.44 -1.79
N MET A 91 8.15 -13.86 -0.59
CA MET A 91 7.83 -14.61 0.63
C MET A 91 6.38 -15.09 0.66
N PHE A 92 5.46 -14.30 0.12
CA PHE A 92 4.02 -14.56 0.17
C PHE A 92 3.35 -14.49 -1.21
N PRO A 93 3.74 -15.36 -2.18
CA PRO A 93 3.27 -15.29 -3.56
C PRO A 93 1.75 -15.50 -3.71
N ASN A 94 1.10 -16.08 -2.70
CA ASN A 94 -0.33 -16.36 -2.66
C ASN A 94 -1.15 -15.41 -1.78
N ASN A 95 -0.52 -14.46 -1.05
CA ASN A 95 -1.22 -13.45 -0.23
C ASN A 95 -1.33 -12.10 -0.95
N VAL A 96 -1.50 -12.14 -2.27
CA VAL A 96 -2.08 -10.99 -2.94
C VAL A 96 -3.52 -10.92 -2.42
N ASP A 97 -3.77 -10.08 -1.41
CA ASP A 97 -5.09 -9.49 -1.13
C ASP A 97 -5.47 -8.57 -2.32
N SER A 98 -5.34 -9.11 -3.53
CA SER A 98 -5.93 -8.62 -4.75
C SER A 98 -7.43 -8.65 -4.51
N ALA A 99 -8.09 -7.53 -4.82
CA ALA A 99 -9.53 -7.38 -4.72
C ALA A 99 -10.34 -8.41 -5.56
N ARG A 100 -9.68 -9.38 -6.22
CA ARG A 100 -10.29 -10.36 -7.12
C ARG A 100 -10.30 -11.81 -6.67
N VAL A 101 -9.78 -12.18 -5.48
CA VAL A 101 -9.94 -13.58 -5.02
C VAL A 101 -11.20 -13.73 -4.15
N ARG A 102 -12.34 -13.89 -4.82
CA ARG A 102 -13.54 -14.50 -4.21
C ARG A 102 -13.22 -15.98 -3.93
N SER A 103 -12.65 -16.27 -2.77
CA SER A 103 -12.51 -17.66 -2.29
C SER A 103 -12.89 -17.82 -0.81
N ARG A 104 -13.69 -16.91 -0.24
CA ARG A 104 -14.23 -17.10 1.11
C ARG A 104 -15.73 -17.44 1.05
N PRO A 105 -16.17 -18.53 1.70
CA PRO A 105 -17.58 -18.90 1.76
C PRO A 105 -18.46 -17.76 2.28
N PRO A 106 -19.68 -17.59 1.76
CA PRO A 106 -20.61 -16.56 2.25
C PRO A 106 -21.02 -16.90 3.68
N GLY A 107 -20.77 -15.99 4.63
CA GLY A 107 -21.16 -16.18 6.04
C GLY A 107 -20.17 -15.64 7.09
N ARG A 108 -19.00 -15.14 6.71
CA ARG A 108 -18.09 -14.43 7.62
C ARG A 108 -17.96 -12.98 7.16
N THR A 109 -18.29 -12.03 8.03
CA THR A 109 -18.07 -10.59 7.82
C THR A 109 -16.63 -10.38 7.33
N GLY A 110 -16.50 -9.95 6.07
CA GLY A 110 -15.22 -9.84 5.39
C GLY A 110 -14.40 -8.70 5.99
N LYS A 111 -13.52 -9.02 6.95
CA LYS A 111 -12.48 -8.12 7.42
C LYS A 111 -11.60 -7.73 6.25
N VAL A 112 -11.52 -6.45 5.93
CA VAL A 112 -10.59 -5.93 4.91
C VAL A 112 -9.19 -6.01 5.53
N GLY A 113 -8.42 -7.01 5.10
CA GLY A 113 -7.06 -7.25 5.58
C GLY A 113 -6.10 -6.11 5.24
N THR A 114 -4.92 -6.13 5.85
CA THR A 114 -3.81 -5.25 5.49
C THR A 114 -3.40 -5.52 4.05
N ARG A 115 -3.40 -4.48 3.21
CA ARG A 115 -3.01 -4.62 1.81
C ARG A 115 -1.53 -4.30 1.63
N HIS A 116 -0.80 -5.18 0.95
CA HIS A 116 0.63 -5.01 0.66
C HIS A 116 0.83 -4.75 -0.83
N VAL A 117 1.51 -3.65 -1.16
CA VAL A 117 1.74 -3.17 -2.54
C VAL A 117 3.25 -3.04 -2.77
N SER A 118 3.81 -3.70 -3.77
CA SER A 118 5.25 -3.64 -4.05
C SER A 118 5.55 -2.77 -5.27
N ILE A 119 6.29 -1.69 -5.09
CA ILE A 119 6.69 -0.81 -6.20
C ILE A 119 7.73 -1.50 -7.09
N ALA A 120 8.73 -2.16 -6.49
CA ALA A 120 9.74 -2.88 -7.27
C ALA A 120 9.09 -3.93 -8.18
N GLN A 121 8.12 -4.69 -7.67
CA GLN A 121 7.42 -5.68 -8.49
C GLN A 121 6.66 -5.02 -9.66
N MET A 122 5.96 -3.92 -9.42
CA MET A 122 5.27 -3.21 -10.51
C MET A 122 6.25 -2.69 -11.55
N LEU A 123 7.37 -2.09 -11.12
CA LEU A 123 8.40 -1.60 -12.03
C LEU A 123 9.05 -2.71 -12.86
N ASP A 124 9.19 -3.91 -12.30
CA ASP A 124 9.74 -5.06 -13.01
C ASP A 124 8.78 -5.66 -14.04
N THR A 125 7.47 -5.38 -13.94
CA THR A 125 6.42 -6.09 -14.69
C THR A 125 5.60 -5.21 -15.63
N GLU A 126 5.45 -3.92 -15.32
CA GLU A 126 4.72 -2.98 -16.16
C GLU A 126 5.58 -2.46 -17.31
N ALA A 127 5.00 -2.40 -18.50
CA ALA A 127 5.72 -2.02 -19.72
C ALA A 127 6.00 -0.51 -19.82
N ASP A 128 5.18 0.32 -19.17
CA ASP A 128 5.29 1.77 -19.23
C ASP A 128 4.73 2.45 -17.97
N PHE A 129 4.90 3.78 -17.91
CA PHE A 129 4.44 4.56 -16.76
C PHE A 129 2.91 4.69 -16.67
N THR A 130 2.19 4.53 -17.78
CA THR A 130 0.72 4.62 -17.79
C THR A 130 0.12 3.38 -17.14
N SER A 131 0.58 2.21 -17.55
CA SER A 131 0.24 0.90 -16.97
C SER A 131 0.63 0.81 -15.50
N LEU A 132 1.81 1.32 -15.12
CA LEU A 132 2.21 1.47 -13.71
C LEU A 132 1.22 2.29 -12.88
N LYS A 133 0.81 3.48 -13.35
CA LYS A 133 -0.17 4.32 -12.64
C LYS A 133 -1.51 3.61 -12.47
N THR A 134 -2.02 3.02 -13.55
CA THR A 134 -3.30 2.31 -13.53
C THR A 134 -3.26 1.13 -12.56
N ARG A 135 -2.19 0.32 -12.60
CA ARG A 135 -2.01 -0.80 -11.68
C ARG A 135 -1.89 -0.33 -10.24
N PHE A 136 -1.09 0.71 -9.97
CA PHE A 136 -0.94 1.26 -8.63
C PHE A 136 -2.28 1.73 -8.06
N VAL A 137 -3.08 2.47 -8.84
CA VAL A 137 -4.43 2.90 -8.41
C VAL A 137 -5.33 1.71 -8.10
N ASN A 138 -5.29 0.66 -8.91
CA ASN A 138 -6.08 -0.56 -8.70
C ASN A 138 -5.64 -1.35 -7.47
N GLU A 139 -4.33 -1.40 -7.19
CA GLU A 139 -3.81 -2.08 -6.01
C GLU A 139 -4.01 -1.25 -4.75
N VAL A 140 -3.88 0.08 -4.81
CA VAL A 140 -4.04 0.94 -3.63
C VAL A 140 -5.50 1.26 -3.33
N THR A 141 -6.41 1.15 -4.31
CA THR A 141 -7.82 1.59 -4.30
C THR A 141 -8.41 1.80 -2.89
N LEU A 142 -8.71 3.07 -2.60
CA LEU A 142 -9.00 3.65 -1.29
C LEU A 142 -10.49 3.99 -1.09
#